data_AF-A0A3L6TQI3-F1
#
_entry.id   AF-A0A3L6TQI3-F1
#
_cell.length_a   1.000
_cell.length_b   1.000
_cell.length_c   1.000
_cell.angle_alpha   90.00
_cell.angle_beta   90.00
_cell.angle_gamma   90.00
#
_symmetry.space_group_name_H-M   'P 1'
#
loop_
_entity.id
_entity.type
_entity.pdbx_description
1 polymer ?
#
loop_
_entity_poly.entity_id
_entity_poly.type
_entity_poly.pdbx_seq_one_letter_code
_entity_poly.pdbx_strand_id
1 'polypeptide(L)'
;MCFSSLGFFQQGGLAPGGFNSDAKLRRESSDVEDMFLAHMSGMDTLARGLRNIARLLEDGSLDELVHKRYQRFDSDIGALMEAGKVPEWGEPTVPSGKQELAEMLFQSAL
;
A
#
# COMPACT_ATOMS: atom_id res chain seq x y z
N MET A 1 -4.88 -5.86 -5.71
CA MET A 1 -3.64 -5.70 -6.49
C MET A 1 -2.94 -4.37 -6.21
N CYS A 2 -3.62 -3.22 -6.05
CA CYS A 2 -2.90 -1.96 -5.75
C CYS A 2 -2.11 -1.97 -4.42
N PHE A 3 -2.66 -2.50 -3.32
CA PHE A 3 -1.93 -2.53 -2.05
C PHE A 3 -0.67 -3.39 -2.08
N SER A 4 -0.68 -4.51 -2.80
CA SER A 4 0.48 -5.41 -2.92
C SER A 4 1.64 -4.76 -3.68
N SER A 5 1.37 -3.97 -4.71
CA SER A 5 2.44 -3.31 -5.47
C SER A 5 2.97 -2.04 -4.79
N LEU A 6 2.22 -1.43 -3.85
CA LEU A 6 2.73 -0.32 -3.03
C LEU A 6 3.92 -0.75 -2.18
N GLY A 7 3.81 -1.93 -1.54
CA GLY A 7 4.91 -2.49 -0.73
C GLY A 7 6.18 -2.73 -1.54
N PHE A 8 6.07 -3.26 -2.76
CA PHE A 8 7.22 -3.48 -3.65
C PHE A 8 7.92 -2.16 -4.04
N PHE A 9 7.13 -1.12 -4.32
CA PHE A 9 7.68 0.13 -4.84
C PHE A 9 8.46 0.86 -3.73
N GLN A 10 7.95 0.86 -2.50
CA GLN A 10 8.66 1.39 -1.34
C GLN A 10 9.92 0.59 -0.98
N GLN A 11 9.99 -0.70 -1.33
CA GLN A 11 11.14 -1.58 -1.07
C GLN A 11 12.24 -1.51 -2.13
N GLY A 12 12.14 -0.60 -3.11
CA GLY A 12 13.16 -0.44 -4.15
C GLY A 12 13.03 -1.40 -5.33
N GLY A 13 11.86 -2.00 -5.52
CA GLY A 13 11.56 -2.79 -6.70
C GLY A 13 11.57 -4.31 -6.47
N LEU A 14 11.60 -5.08 -7.56
CA LEU A 14 11.36 -6.54 -7.61
C LEU A 14 12.70 -7.26 -7.76
N ALA A 15 13.79 -6.52 -7.94
CA ALA A 15 15.09 -7.05 -8.26
C ALA A 15 15.60 -7.98 -7.12
N PRO A 16 16.22 -9.13 -7.45
CA PRO A 16 16.51 -9.63 -8.80
C PRO A 16 15.36 -10.42 -9.47
N GLY A 17 14.24 -10.58 -8.77
CA GLY A 17 13.08 -11.35 -9.22
C GLY A 17 12.12 -10.57 -10.12
N GLY A 18 10.90 -11.09 -10.25
CA GLY A 18 9.85 -10.53 -11.09
C GLY A 18 8.47 -11.02 -10.68
N PHE A 19 7.45 -10.57 -11.41
CA PHE A 19 6.10 -11.04 -11.20
C PHE A 19 5.89 -12.38 -11.93
N ASN A 20 5.72 -13.46 -11.17
CA ASN A 20 5.39 -14.77 -11.73
C ASN A 20 3.87 -14.94 -11.82
N SER A 21 3.36 -15.21 -13.01
CA SER A 21 1.95 -15.52 -13.23
C SER A 21 1.63 -16.96 -12.84
N ASP A 22 1.65 -17.25 -11.53
CA ASP A 22 1.16 -18.52 -10.97
C ASP A 22 -0.38 -18.51 -10.90
N ALA A 23 -0.99 -18.39 -12.08
CA ALA A 23 -2.43 -18.37 -12.27
C ALA A 23 -2.81 -19.49 -13.23
N LYS A 24 -3.96 -20.12 -12.95
CA LYS A 24 -4.54 -21.14 -13.82
C LYS A 24 -5.86 -20.67 -14.39
N LEU A 25 -6.18 -21.13 -15.59
CA LEU A 25 -7.50 -20.94 -16.18
C LEU A 25 -8.60 -21.53 -15.29
N ARG A 26 -9.79 -20.96 -15.41
CA ARG A 26 -10.99 -21.55 -14.82
C ARG A 26 -11.34 -22.81 -15.60
N ARG A 27 -11.99 -23.77 -14.94
CA ARG A 27 -12.29 -25.08 -15.53
C ARG A 27 -13.14 -24.99 -16.81
N GLU A 28 -14.03 -24.00 -16.85
CA GLU A 28 -14.91 -23.74 -18.00
C GLU A 28 -14.21 -22.99 -19.15
N SER A 29 -13.01 -22.47 -18.92
CA SER A 29 -12.18 -21.82 -19.93
C SER A 29 -11.28 -22.87 -20.59
N SER A 30 -11.86 -23.60 -21.55
CA SER A 30 -11.21 -24.73 -22.23
C SER A 30 -10.51 -24.36 -23.53
N ASP A 31 -10.81 -23.19 -24.08
CA ASP A 31 -10.30 -22.79 -25.38
C ASP A 31 -8.86 -22.29 -25.26
N VAL A 32 -8.06 -22.48 -26.31
CA VAL A 32 -6.64 -22.09 -26.29
C VAL A 32 -6.51 -20.57 -26.20
N GLU A 33 -7.45 -19.83 -26.80
CA GLU A 33 -7.53 -18.37 -26.71
C GLU A 33 -7.70 -17.87 -25.28
N ASP A 34 -8.36 -18.62 -24.40
CA ASP A 34 -8.58 -18.23 -23.01
C ASP A 34 -7.26 -18.08 -22.25
N MET A 35 -6.24 -18.87 -22.62
CA MET A 35 -4.89 -18.75 -22.06
C MET A 35 -4.30 -17.36 -22.32
N PHE A 36 -4.49 -16.83 -23.53
CA PHE A 36 -4.00 -15.50 -23.89
C PHE A 36 -4.83 -14.41 -23.21
N LEU A 37 -6.16 -14.54 -23.20
CA LEU A 37 -7.07 -13.59 -22.54
C LEU A 37 -6.77 -13.48 -21.04
N ALA A 38 -6.51 -14.61 -20.37
CA ALA A 38 -6.15 -14.64 -18.95
C ALA A 38 -4.84 -13.91 -18.65
N HIS A 39 -3.79 -14.13 -19.47
CA HIS A 39 -2.52 -13.44 -19.27
C HIS A 39 -2.60 -11.95 -19.60
N MET A 40 -3.28 -11.58 -20.69
CA MET A 40 -3.49 -10.17 -21.05
C MET A 40 -4.26 -9.42 -19.95
N SER A 41 -5.34 -10.01 -19.43
CA SER A 41 -6.11 -9.39 -18.35
C SER A 41 -5.32 -9.27 -17.04
N GLY A 42 -4.51 -10.28 -16.70
CA GLY A 42 -3.60 -10.22 -15.56
C GLY A 42 -2.55 -9.11 -15.70
N MET A 43 -1.92 -9.02 -16.87
CA MET A 43 -0.94 -7.98 -17.19
C MET A 43 -1.54 -6.57 -17.18
N ASP A 44 -2.73 -6.39 -17.77
CA ASP A 44 -3.41 -5.08 -17.80
C ASP A 44 -3.82 -4.64 -16.39
N THR A 45 -4.36 -5.55 -15.58
CA THR A 45 -4.71 -5.26 -14.18
C THR A 45 -3.49 -4.86 -13.37
N LEU A 46 -2.35 -5.53 -13.57
CA LEU A 46 -1.10 -5.20 -12.91
C LEU A 46 -0.58 -3.82 -13.37
N ALA A 47 -0.60 -3.54 -14.68
CA ALA A 47 -0.16 -2.28 -15.24
C ALA A 47 -1.01 -1.08 -14.76
N ARG A 48 -2.34 -1.26 -14.72
CA ARG A 48 -3.26 -0.26 -14.14
C ARG A 48 -2.98 -0.04 -12.66
N GLY A 49 -2.81 -1.13 -11.89
CA GLY A 49 -2.45 -1.05 -10.48
C GLY A 49 -1.15 -0.29 -10.24
N LEU A 50 -0.10 -0.56 -11.02
CA LEU A 50 1.19 0.12 -10.90
C LEU A 50 1.09 1.62 -11.20
N ARG A 51 0.34 2.01 -12.24
CA ARG A 51 0.11 3.42 -12.58
C ARG A 51 -0.61 4.17 -11.46
N ASN A 52 -1.62 3.54 -10.87
CA ASN A 52 -2.40 4.14 -9.79
C ASN A 52 -1.56 4.32 -8.52
N ILE A 53 -0.69 3.36 -8.20
CA ILE A 53 0.25 3.47 -7.08
C ILE A 53 1.28 4.57 -7.31
N ALA A 54 1.81 4.70 -8.52
CA ALA A 54 2.74 5.77 -8.85
C ALA A 54 2.11 7.14 -8.57
N ARG A 55 0.86 7.35 -8.97
CA ARG A 55 0.09 8.56 -8.65
C ARG A 55 -0.12 8.76 -7.15
N LEU A 56 -0.47 7.70 -6.44
CA LEU A 56 -0.71 7.74 -5.00
C LEU A 56 0.56 8.11 -4.20
N LEU A 57 1.72 7.64 -4.66
CA LEU A 57 3.02 8.00 -4.11
C LEU A 57 3.43 9.43 -4.46
N GLU A 58 3.18 9.86 -5.70
CA GLU A 58 3.43 11.25 -6.13
C GLU A 58 2.56 12.27 -5.37
N ASP A 59 1.31 11.90 -5.07
CA ASP A 59 0.37 12.73 -4.32
C ASP A 59 0.74 12.81 -2.83
N GLY A 60 1.42 11.80 -2.27
CA GLY A 60 1.90 11.79 -0.88
C GLY A 60 0.82 11.80 0.20
N SER A 61 -0.45 11.86 -0.17
CA SER A 61 -1.59 12.03 0.75
C SER A 61 -1.74 10.92 1.78
N LEU A 62 -1.38 9.68 1.43
CA LEU A 62 -1.34 8.56 2.38
C LEU A 62 -0.18 8.68 3.37
N ASP A 63 1.01 9.08 2.90
CA ASP A 63 2.18 9.26 3.76
C ASP A 63 1.96 10.41 4.74
N GLU A 64 1.29 11.49 4.30
CA GLU A 64 0.87 12.59 5.17
C GLU A 64 -0.10 12.13 6.27
N LEU A 65 -1.07 11.26 5.95
CA LEU A 65 -1.99 10.71 6.95
C LEU A 65 -1.27 9.88 8.01
N VAL A 66 -0.30 9.05 7.58
CA VAL A 66 0.54 8.26 8.50
C VAL A 66 1.39 9.19 9.35
N HIS A 67 2.10 10.14 8.74
CA HIS A 67 2.93 11.10 9.47
C HIS A 67 2.11 11.88 10.50
N LYS A 68 0.93 12.39 10.12
CA LYS A 68 0.03 13.10 11.04
C LYS A 68 -0.44 12.24 12.22
N ARG A 69 -0.59 10.93 12.02
CA ARG A 69 -0.97 9.99 13.08
C ARG A 69 0.19 9.75 14.05
N TYR A 70 1.42 9.67 13.54
CA TYR A 70 2.61 9.33 14.33
C TYR A 70 3.49 10.53 14.72
N GLN A 71 3.13 11.77 14.37
CA GLN A 71 3.88 13.00 14.67
C GLN A 71 4.21 13.20 16.17
N ARG A 72 3.48 12.54 17.09
CA ARG A 72 3.76 12.61 18.53
C ARG A 72 5.05 11.87 18.90
N PHE A 73 5.48 10.91 18.10
CA PHE A 73 6.74 10.19 18.31
C PHE A 73 7.95 11.04 17.92
N ASP A 74 7.78 12.04 17.05
CA ASP A 74 8.83 13.02 16.73
C ASP A 74 9.02 14.10 17.83
N SER A 75 8.25 14.04 18.92
CA SER A 75 8.39 14.96 20.05
C SER A 75 9.48 14.52 21.03
N ASP A 76 9.93 15.43 21.91
CA ASP A 76 10.95 15.16 22.93
C ASP A 76 10.62 13.92 23.79
N ILE A 77 9.33 13.66 24.01
CA ILE A 77 8.87 12.50 24.79
C ILE A 77 8.92 11.23 23.95
N GLY A 78 8.56 11.31 22.67
CA GLY A 78 8.74 10.21 21.74
C GLY A 78 10.21 9.79 21.62
N ALA A 79 11.13 10.76 21.53
CA ALA A 79 12.57 10.50 21.55
C ALA A 79 13.05 9.82 22.85
N LEU A 80 12.48 10.19 24.00
CA LEU A 80 12.75 9.51 25.28
C LEU A 80 12.24 8.06 25.27
N MET A 81 11.08 7.80 24.67
CA MET A 81 10.53 6.45 24.51
C MET A 81 11.35 5.61 23.55
N GLU A 82 11.83 6.16 22.43
CA GLU A 82 12.75 5.49 21.50
C GLU A 82 14.10 5.15 22.16
N ALA A 83 14.57 6.01 23.07
CA ALA A 83 15.75 5.76 23.89
C ALA A 83 15.52 4.75 25.04
N GLY A 84 14.34 4.13 25.12
CA GLY A 84 14.00 3.10 26.11
C GLY A 84 13.66 3.63 27.50
N LYS A 85 13.39 4.94 27.65
CA LYS A 85 12.96 5.54 28.91
C LYS A 85 11.43 5.63 28.94
N VAL A 86 10.83 5.25 30.06
CA VAL A 86 9.38 5.36 30.27
C VAL A 86 9.09 6.61 31.11
N PRO A 87 8.70 7.74 30.50
CA PRO A 87 8.25 8.89 31.25
C PRO A 87 6.89 8.57 31.90
N GLU A 88 6.67 9.01 33.14
CA GLU A 88 5.34 8.97 33.75
C GLU A 88 4.39 9.85 32.93
N TRP A 89 3.29 9.25 32.46
CA TRP A 89 2.29 9.92 31.63
C TRP A 89 0.89 9.67 32.18
N GLY A 90 0.04 10.70 32.06
CA GLY A 90 -1.39 10.59 32.35
C GLY A 90 -2.16 9.84 31.26
N GLU A 91 -3.49 9.94 31.29
CA GLU A 91 -4.36 9.24 30.35
C GLU A 91 -4.13 9.72 28.90
N PRO A 92 -3.78 8.81 27.96
CA PRO A 92 -3.45 9.20 26.59
C PRO A 92 -4.70 9.56 25.79
N THR A 93 -4.63 10.67 25.05
CA THR A 93 -5.67 11.01 24.06
C THR A 93 -5.49 10.17 22.80
N VAL A 94 -6.49 9.36 22.46
CA VAL A 94 -6.45 8.49 21.27
C VAL A 94 -7.01 9.24 20.05
N PRO A 95 -6.21 9.54 19.03
CA PRO A 95 -6.71 10.16 17.80
C PRO A 95 -7.52 9.17 16.97
N SER A 96 -8.55 9.65 16.26
CA SER A 96 -9.29 8.84 15.28
C SER A 96 -8.39 8.39 14.13
N GLY A 97 -8.53 7.13 13.72
CA GLY A 97 -7.78 6.55 12.60
C GLY A 97 -8.20 7.04 11.22
N LYS A 98 -9.32 7.76 11.10
CA LYS A 98 -9.85 8.31 9.84
C LYS A 98 -9.89 7.30 8.67
N GLN A 99 -10.32 6.07 8.95
CA GLN A 99 -10.34 4.99 7.95
C GLN A 99 -11.11 5.38 6.68
N GLU A 100 -12.30 5.95 6.81
CA GLU A 100 -13.11 6.40 5.67
C GLU A 100 -12.38 7.43 4.78
N LEU A 101 -11.59 8.32 5.39
CA LEU A 101 -10.79 9.28 4.63
C LEU A 101 -9.67 8.60 3.84
N ALA A 102 -9.00 7.62 4.46
CA ALA A 102 -7.97 6.85 3.78
C ALA A 102 -8.55 6.02 2.62
N GLU A 103 -9.74 5.46 2.79
CA GLU A 103 -10.44 4.74 1.73
C GLU A 103 -10.86 5.68 0.58
N MET A 104 -11.34 6.88 0.88
CA MET A 104 -11.65 7.89 -0.16
C MET A 104 -10.42 8.32 -0.96
N LEU A 105 -9.27 8.55 -0.31
CA LEU A 105 -8.01 8.90 -0.99
C LEU A 105 -7.49 7.74 -1.84
N PHE A 106 -7.65 6.50 -1.36
CA PHE A 106 -7.31 5.34 -2.16
C PHE A 106 -8.22 5.18 -3.38
N GLN A 107 -9.53 5.43 -3.22
CA GLN A 107 -10.50 5.40 -4.31
C GLN A 107 -10.28 6.52 -5.34
N SER A 108 -9.78 7.69 -4.94
CA SER A 108 -9.47 8.76 -5.90
C SER A 108 -8.29 8.45 -6.80
N ALA A 109 -7.41 7.51 -6.38
CA ALA A 109 -6.27 7.07 -7.18
C ALA A 109 -6.56 5.85 -8.08
N LEU A 110 -7.74 5.22 -7.95
CA LEU A 110 -8.18 4.05 -8.72
C LEU A 110 -8.59 4.40 -10.16
#